data_AF-A0A3D5W5R9-F1
#
_entry.id   AF-A0A3D5W5R9-F1
#
_cell.length_a   1.000
_cell.length_b   1.000
_cell.length_c   1.000
_cell.angle_alpha   90.00
_cell.angle_beta   90.00
_cell.angle_gamma   90.00
#
_symmetry.space_group_name_H-M   'P 1'
#
loop_
_entity.id
_entity.type
_entity.pdbx_description
1 polymer ?
#
loop_
_entity_poly.entity_id
_entity_poly.type
_entity_poly.pdbx_seq_one_letter_code
_entity_poly.pdbx_strand_id
1 'polypeptide(L)'
;MPSKRLDMQAHMSHPAARKLLRGLFDSALSKAYPTKALADHLPPTPKGRTVVVGAGKAGAAMAEALDDALTGVSDSLVLVPYGHERTCRSLNIVEASHPVPDTAGQK
;
A
#
# COMPACT_ATOMS: atom_id res chain seq x y z
N MET A 1 -2.81 -43.35 -42.31
CA MET A 1 -3.19 -41.99 -41.89
C MET A 1 -2.93 -41.85 -40.39
N PRO A 2 -1.78 -41.35 -39.94
CA PRO A 2 -1.51 -41.23 -38.51
C PRO A 2 -2.23 -40.00 -37.96
N SER A 3 -3.08 -40.26 -36.98
CA SER A 3 -3.82 -39.28 -36.18
C SER A 3 -2.85 -38.30 -35.49
N LYS A 4 -3.00 -37.01 -35.80
CA LYS A 4 -2.41 -35.91 -35.02
C LYS A 4 -3.04 -35.93 -33.62
N ARG A 5 -2.42 -36.64 -32.68
CA ARG A 5 -2.52 -36.24 -31.28
C ARG A 5 -1.90 -34.84 -31.22
N LEU A 6 -2.74 -33.82 -31.11
CA LEU A 6 -2.27 -32.51 -30.69
C LEU A 6 -1.75 -32.70 -29.26
N ASP A 7 -0.43 -32.61 -29.11
CA ASP A 7 0.23 -32.50 -27.83
C ASP A 7 -0.30 -31.27 -27.11
N MET A 8 -1.30 -31.48 -26.25
CA MET A 8 -1.90 -30.50 -25.34
C MET A 8 -0.93 -30.19 -24.16
N GLN A 9 0.37 -30.20 -24.43
CA GLN A 9 1.44 -30.03 -23.43
C GLN A 9 2.49 -28.98 -23.82
N ALA A 10 2.28 -28.21 -24.89
CA ALA A 10 3.08 -27.02 -25.19
C ALA A 10 2.27 -25.73 -24.99
N HIS A 11 1.65 -25.54 -23.82
CA HIS A 11 1.29 -24.18 -23.40
C HIS A 11 2.58 -23.44 -23.11
N MET A 12 3.12 -22.81 -24.17
CA MET A 12 4.41 -22.13 -24.18
C MET A 12 4.50 -21.08 -23.07
N SER A 13 5.14 -21.44 -21.97
CA SER A 13 5.72 -20.49 -21.03
C SER A 13 6.84 -19.75 -21.78
N HIS A 14 6.55 -18.55 -22.27
CA HIS A 14 7.56 -17.69 -22.89
C HIS A 14 8.30 -16.93 -21.78
N PRO A 15 9.53 -17.34 -21.38
CA PRO A 15 10.17 -16.77 -20.20
C PRO A 15 10.49 -15.28 -20.41
N ALA A 16 10.83 -14.89 -21.63
CA ALA A 16 11.05 -13.50 -22.03
C ALA A 16 9.78 -12.65 -21.91
N ALA A 17 8.64 -13.14 -22.42
CA ALA A 17 7.36 -12.43 -22.32
C ALA A 17 6.91 -12.30 -20.85
N ARG A 18 7.04 -13.37 -20.05
CA ARG A 18 6.75 -13.33 -18.61
C ARG A 18 7.61 -12.29 -17.90
N LYS A 19 8.92 -12.25 -18.19
CA LYS A 19 9.85 -11.28 -17.61
C LYS A 19 9.46 -9.85 -17.97
N LEU A 20 9.14 -9.60 -19.24
CA LEU A 20 8.70 -8.28 -19.71
C LEU A 20 7.40 -7.83 -18.99
N LEU A 21 6.37 -8.68 -18.98
CA LEU A 21 5.09 -8.34 -18.37
C LEU A 21 5.20 -8.15 -16.85
N ARG A 22 5.99 -8.99 -16.16
CA ARG A 22 6.28 -8.79 -14.74
C ARG A 22 6.99 -7.46 -14.51
N GLY A 23 7.99 -7.13 -15.34
CA GLY A 23 8.69 -5.84 -15.25
C GLY A 23 7.76 -4.64 -15.42
N LEU A 24 6.84 -4.68 -16.38
CA LEU A 24 5.83 -3.62 -16.56
C LEU A 24 4.90 -3.51 -15.34
N PHE A 25 4.46 -4.65 -14.80
CA PHE A 25 3.65 -4.69 -13.58
C PHE A 25 4.39 -4.10 -12.39
N ASP A 26 5.64 -4.52 -12.14
CA ASP A 26 6.44 -4.04 -11.01
C ASP A 26 6.68 -2.53 -11.14
N SER A 27 6.92 -2.04 -12.35
CA SER A 27 7.06 -0.60 -12.61
C SER A 27 5.78 0.18 -12.29
N ALA A 28 4.62 -0.31 -12.73
CA ALA A 28 3.33 0.31 -12.45
C ALA A 28 3.00 0.27 -10.94
N LEU A 29 3.21 -0.89 -10.30
CA LEU A 29 3.00 -1.06 -8.87
C LEU A 29 3.90 -0.12 -8.06
N SER A 30 5.18 0.01 -8.42
CA SER A 30 6.12 0.90 -7.72
C SER A 30 5.73 2.39 -7.80
N LYS A 31 5.03 2.77 -8.88
CA LYS A 31 4.50 4.13 -9.07
C LYS A 31 3.20 4.37 -8.32
N ALA A 32 2.39 3.32 -8.16
CA ALA A 32 1.14 3.39 -7.39
C ALA A 32 1.33 3.15 -5.88
N TYR A 33 2.50 2.66 -5.47
CA TYR A 33 2.73 2.29 -4.07
C TYR A 33 2.76 3.54 -3.18
N PRO A 34 2.00 3.58 -2.07
CA PRO A 34 1.76 4.82 -1.34
C PRO A 34 3.01 5.47 -0.76
N THR A 35 3.98 4.67 -0.29
CA THR A 35 5.15 5.22 0.41
C THR A 35 5.96 6.15 -0.49
N LYS A 36 6.27 5.70 -1.70
CA LYS A 36 7.02 6.48 -2.69
C LYS A 36 6.18 7.60 -3.29
N ALA A 37 4.95 7.29 -3.69
CA ALA A 37 4.08 8.25 -4.36
C ALA A 37 3.71 9.42 -3.44
N LEU A 38 3.46 9.16 -2.15
CA LEU A 38 3.08 10.21 -1.21
C LEU A 38 4.26 11.15 -0.90
N ALA A 39 5.45 10.60 -0.65
CA ALA A 39 6.64 11.37 -0.28
C ALA A 39 6.96 12.51 -1.28
N ASP A 40 6.80 12.26 -2.58
CA ASP A 40 7.05 13.23 -3.66
C ASP A 40 6.04 14.41 -3.65
N HIS A 41 4.92 14.28 -2.93
CA HIS A 41 3.82 15.25 -2.88
C HIS A 41 3.56 15.83 -1.49
N LEU A 42 4.35 15.46 -0.49
CA LEU A 42 4.19 16.00 0.86
C LEU A 42 4.60 17.48 0.92
N PRO A 43 3.84 18.32 1.63
CA PRO A 43 4.30 19.65 1.94
C PRO A 43 5.50 19.58 2.89
N PRO A 44 6.31 20.66 2.99
CA PRO A 44 7.25 20.78 4.09
C PRO A 44 6.50 20.74 5.42
N THR A 45 7.19 20.35 6.49
CA THR A 45 6.59 20.28 7.83
C THR A 45 5.86 21.60 8.18
N PRO A 46 4.55 21.56 8.47
CA PRO A 46 3.78 22.75 8.79
C PRO A 46 4.31 23.45 10.05
N LYS A 47 4.21 24.78 10.10
CA LYS A 47 4.51 25.54 11.32
C LYS A 47 3.36 25.39 12.32
N GLY A 48 3.70 25.22 13.60
CA GLY A 48 2.70 25.12 14.67
C GLY A 48 2.22 23.68 14.88
N ARG A 49 0.94 23.53 15.26
CA ARG A 49 0.36 22.22 15.59
C ARG A 49 0.08 21.43 14.31
N THR A 50 0.76 20.30 14.15
CA THR A 50 0.54 19.37 13.04
C THR A 50 -0.24 18.16 13.55
N VAL A 51 -1.35 17.81 12.90
CA VAL A 51 -2.16 16.62 13.22
C VAL A 51 -2.26 15.76 11.98
N VAL A 52 -2.04 14.45 12.13
CA VAL A 52 -2.17 13.48 11.04
C VAL A 52 -3.44 12.65 11.23
N VAL A 53 -4.34 12.68 10.25
CA VAL A 53 -5.54 11.84 10.24
C VAL A 53 -5.57 11.05 8.95
N GLY A 54 -5.85 9.76 9.03
CA GLY A 54 -5.95 8.88 7.85
C GLY A 54 -6.93 7.74 8.06
N ALA A 55 -7.46 7.21 6.95
CA ALA A 55 -8.27 6.00 6.97
C ALA A 55 -8.12 5.22 5.66
N GLY A 56 -8.13 3.89 5.74
CA GLY A 56 -8.23 2.99 4.59
C GLY A 56 -7.14 1.93 4.51
N LYS A 57 -7.27 0.98 3.58
CA LYS A 57 -6.35 -0.17 3.40
C LYS A 57 -4.88 0.22 3.23
N ALA A 58 -4.64 1.36 2.57
CA ALA A 58 -3.29 1.90 2.37
C ALA A 58 -2.83 2.81 3.51
N GLY A 59 -3.69 3.08 4.50
CA GLY A 59 -3.48 4.08 5.53
C GLY A 59 -2.17 3.90 6.28
N ALA A 60 -1.84 2.67 6.67
CA ALA A 60 -0.60 2.40 7.40
C ALA A 60 0.67 2.63 6.55
N ALA A 61 0.63 2.32 5.25
CA ALA A 61 1.74 2.61 4.35
C ALA A 61 1.88 4.11 4.06
N MET A 62 0.77 4.85 4.01
CA MET A 62 0.79 6.32 3.92
C MET A 62 1.29 6.95 5.22
N ALA A 63 0.90 6.41 6.36
CA ALA A 63 1.35 6.84 7.69
C ALA A 63 2.87 6.68 7.81
N GLU A 64 3.43 5.52 7.46
CA GLU A 64 4.88 5.33 7.48
C GLU A 64 5.63 6.40 6.68
N ALA A 65 5.15 6.72 5.47
CA ALA A 65 5.77 7.76 4.64
C ALA A 65 5.66 9.16 5.23
N LEU A 66 4.53 9.48 5.88
CA LEU A 66 4.36 10.72 6.63
C LEU A 66 5.27 10.78 7.85
N ASP A 67 5.40 9.68 8.57
CA ASP A 67 6.24 9.57 9.76
C ASP A 67 7.71 9.76 9.41
N ASP A 68 8.17 9.21 8.27
CA ASP A 68 9.53 9.40 7.77
C ASP A 68 9.80 10.85 7.33
N ALA A 69 8.83 11.51 6.71
CA ALA A 69 8.99 12.83 6.10
C ALA A 69 8.71 14.01 7.04
N LEU A 70 7.81 13.84 8.02
CA LEU A 70 7.38 14.90 8.91
C LEU A 70 8.06 14.79 10.28
N THR A 71 8.26 15.93 10.91
CA THR A 71 8.71 16.03 12.31
C THR A 71 7.72 16.90 13.08
N GLY A 72 7.67 16.76 14.42
CA GLY A 72 6.81 17.61 15.25
C GLY A 72 5.30 17.38 15.06
N VAL A 73 4.90 16.18 14.62
CA VAL A 73 3.49 15.77 14.65
C VAL A 73 3.03 15.79 16.11
N SER A 74 2.02 16.60 16.39
CA SER A 74 1.51 16.84 17.74
C SER A 74 0.48 15.78 18.16
N ASP A 75 -0.24 15.23 17.20
CA ASP A 75 -1.28 14.22 17.43
C ASP A 75 -1.53 13.43 16.14
N SER A 76 -2.01 12.19 16.27
CA SER A 76 -2.28 11.36 15.10
C SER A 76 -3.32 10.27 15.34
N LEU A 77 -4.03 9.91 14.27
CA LEU A 77 -4.89 8.73 14.21
C LEU A 77 -5.03 8.25 12.77
N VAL A 78 -4.64 7.01 12.51
CA VAL A 78 -4.79 6.37 11.20
C VAL A 78 -5.53 5.05 11.35
N LEU A 79 -6.74 4.98 10.79
CA LEU A 79 -7.57 3.77 10.86
C LEU A 79 -7.34 2.85 9.66
N VAL A 80 -7.03 1.59 9.90
CA VAL A 80 -6.85 0.57 8.83
C VAL A 80 -7.70 -0.68 9.09
N PRO A 81 -7.98 -1.50 8.07
CA PRO A 81 -8.58 -2.81 8.31
C PRO A 81 -7.65 -3.72 9.10
N TYR A 82 -8.20 -4.65 9.88
CA TYR A 82 -7.42 -5.67 10.58
C TYR A 82 -6.37 -6.35 9.69
N GLY A 83 -5.18 -6.56 10.25
CA GLY A 83 -4.02 -7.16 9.57
C GLY A 83 -3.33 -6.23 8.56
N HIS A 84 -3.63 -4.92 8.59
CA HIS A 84 -3.00 -3.92 7.72
C HIS A 84 -2.18 -2.89 8.51
N GLU A 85 -2.05 -3.05 9.83
CA GLU A 85 -1.14 -2.24 10.65
C GLU A 85 0.31 -2.31 10.15
N ARG A 86 1.07 -1.26 10.46
CA ARG A 86 2.51 -1.20 10.24
C ARG A 86 3.15 -0.44 11.39
N THR A 87 4.40 -0.76 11.72
CA THR A 87 5.12 0.00 12.74
C THR A 87 5.43 1.41 12.23
N CYS A 88 4.99 2.41 12.98
CA CYS A 88 5.33 3.81 12.81
C CYS A 88 6.13 4.28 14.04
N ARG A 89 7.01 5.27 13.85
CA ARG A 89 7.84 5.85 14.93
C ARG A 89 7.01 6.72 15.87
N SER A 90 6.11 7.54 15.32
CA SER A 90 5.37 8.59 16.03
C SER A 90 3.87 8.61 15.73
N LEU A 91 3.43 7.98 14.63
CA LEU A 91 2.03 7.97 14.26
C LEU A 91 1.25 6.81 14.89
N ASN A 92 0.06 7.11 15.39
CA ASN A 92 -0.86 6.15 15.97
C ASN A 92 -1.72 5.48 14.89
N ILE A 93 -1.61 4.16 14.76
CA ILE A 93 -2.41 3.35 13.85
C ILE A 93 -3.36 2.50 14.67
N VAL A 94 -4.64 2.51 14.28
CA VAL A 94 -5.70 1.72 14.90
C VAL A 94 -6.32 0.82 13.83
N GLU A 95 -6.59 -0.42 14.19
CA GLU A 95 -7.29 -1.35 13.31
C GLU A 95 -8.79 -1.44 13.64
N ALA A 96 -9.62 -1.60 12.61
CA ALA A 96 -11.06 -1.82 12.74
C ALA A 96 -11.61 -2.70 11.60
N SER A 97 -12.86 -3.13 11.72
CA SER A 97 -13.47 -4.02 10.72
C SER A 97 -13.77 -3.33 9.38
N HIS A 98 -13.57 -4.07 8.29
CA HIS A 98 -14.02 -3.75 6.93
C HIS A 98 -14.40 -5.06 6.21
N PRO A 99 -15.50 -5.13 5.42
CA PRO A 99 -16.31 -4.01 4.95
C PRO A 99 -17.45 -3.58 5.89
N VAL A 100 -17.78 -4.39 6.89
CA VAL A 100 -18.85 -4.07 7.85
C VAL A 100 -18.21 -3.42 9.09
N PRO A 101 -18.60 -2.20 9.49
CA PRO A 101 -18.02 -1.52 10.66
C PRO A 101 -18.26 -2.27 11.98
N ASP A 102 -17.35 -2.09 12.94
CA ASP A 102 -17.47 -2.59 14.30
C ASP A 102 -17.21 -1.47 15.34
N THR A 103 -17.21 -1.83 16.62
CA THR A 103 -17.00 -0.87 17.72
C THR A 103 -15.57 -0.35 17.81
N ALA A 104 -14.58 -1.04 17.24
CA ALA A 104 -13.21 -0.56 17.20
C ALA A 104 -13.09 0.72 16.36
N GLY A 105 -13.86 0.82 15.27
CA GLY A 105 -13.92 2.02 14.43
C GLY A 105 -14.70 3.22 15.00
N GLN A 106 -15.26 3.12 16.20
CA GLN A 106 -15.98 4.21 16.88
C GLN A 106 -15.13 4.95 17.92
N LYS A 107 -13.93 4.44 18.21
CA LYS A 107 -13.00 5.00 19.20
C LYS A 107 -12.10 6.06 18.59
#